data_AF-A0A3D0WP85-F1
#
_entry.id   AF-A0A3D0WP85-F1
#
_cell.length_a   1.000
_cell.length_b   1.000
_cell.length_c   1.000
_cell.angle_alpha   90.00
_cell.angle_beta   90.00
_cell.angle_gamma   90.00
#
_symmetry.space_group_name_H-M   'P 1'
#
loop_
_entity.id
_entity.type
_entity.pdbx_description
1 polymer ?
#
loop_
_entity_poly.entity_id
_entity_poly.type
_entity_poly.pdbx_seq_one_letter_code
_entity_poly.pdbx_strand_id
1 'polypeptide(L)'
;KSIVGIIAGIFLLSEIPNIWGILGIALIIYGSYFVLDTTDEKFSWRLLKRPEIQFRIWAMILTAIEAVFIKKVILASSTTVAFMSWCLFGALFSFIVLFFCKLNLKAELSKTMKFNYASKFLLLAGCVGTMQLTTNYTFDHMPVGYALSLFQLSVIISILFGYKFFREKEIGKKIAGSIIMIMGSTLIILLKN
;
A
#
# COMPACT_ATOMS: atom_id res chain seq x y z
N LYS A 1 -3.00 6.88 3.06
CA LYS A 1 -2.95 5.60 3.81
C LYS A 1 -2.20 5.75 5.14
N SER A 2 -0.96 6.24 5.17
CA SER A 2 -0.13 6.27 6.39
C SER A 2 -0.75 7.03 7.58
N ILE A 3 -1.38 8.19 7.36
CA ILE A 3 -2.08 8.94 8.42
C ILE A 3 -3.18 8.10 9.09
N VAL A 4 -4.03 7.45 8.28
CA VAL A 4 -5.11 6.60 8.79
C VAL A 4 -4.53 5.39 9.54
N GLY A 5 -3.44 4.80 9.03
CA GLY A 5 -2.77 3.68 9.69
C GLY A 5 -2.16 4.05 11.05
N ILE A 6 -1.66 5.29 11.22
CA ILE A 6 -1.18 5.78 12.52
C ILE A 6 -2.33 5.96 13.49
N ILE A 7 -3.41 6.64 13.07
CA ILE A 7 -4.58 6.88 13.93
C ILE A 7 -5.17 5.54 14.39
N ALA A 8 -5.35 4.61 13.45
CA ALA A 8 -5.82 3.27 13.75
C ALA A 8 -4.82 2.49 14.61
N GLY A 9 -3.51 2.59 14.37
CA GLY A 9 -2.47 1.95 15.16
C GLY A 9 -2.39 2.45 16.61
N ILE A 10 -2.58 3.76 16.84
CA ILE A 10 -2.66 4.32 18.19
C ILE A 10 -3.87 3.71 18.93
N PHE A 11 -5.03 3.64 18.29
CA PHE A 11 -6.25 3.15 18.93
C PHE A 11 -6.29 1.63 19.15
N LEU A 12 -5.82 0.85 18.17
CA LEU A 12 -5.98 -0.61 18.16
C LEU A 12 -4.75 -1.37 18.67
N LEU A 13 -3.56 -0.77 18.56
CA LEU A 13 -2.28 -1.39 18.91
C LEU A 13 -1.51 -0.61 20.00
N SER A 14 -2.00 0.56 20.44
CA SER A 14 -1.30 1.46 21.36
C SER A 14 0.11 1.85 20.88
N GLU A 15 0.33 1.88 19.57
CA GLU A 15 1.60 2.33 18.97
C GLU A 15 1.65 3.85 18.97
N ILE A 16 2.22 4.43 20.03
CA ILE A 16 2.42 5.88 20.12
C ILE A 16 3.65 6.26 19.28
N PRO A 17 3.50 7.04 18.20
CA PRO A 17 4.64 7.46 17.40
C PRO A 17 5.51 8.46 18.17
N ASN A 18 6.83 8.30 18.08
CA ASN A 18 7.81 9.26 18.58
C ASN A 18 7.70 10.57 17.79
N ILE A 19 8.08 11.69 18.41
CA ILE A 19 8.16 13.03 17.81
C ILE A 19 8.96 13.01 16.49
N TRP A 20 10.06 12.26 16.45
CA TRP A 20 10.85 12.07 15.22
C TRP A 20 10.10 11.28 14.15
N GLY A 21 9.30 10.29 14.55
CA GLY A 21 8.42 9.55 13.66
C GLY A 21 7.37 10.46 13.03
N ILE A 22 6.73 11.31 13.84
CA ILE A 22 5.74 12.29 13.38
C ILE A 22 6.39 13.27 12.39
N LEU A 23 7.58 13.79 12.71
CA LEU A 23 8.33 14.70 11.84
C LEU A 23 8.67 14.05 10.49
N GLY A 24 9.11 12.80 10.50
CA GLY A 24 9.42 12.06 9.28
C GLY A 24 8.19 11.78 8.42
N ILE A 25 7.04 11.47 9.04
CA ILE A 25 5.77 11.33 8.34
C ILE A 25 5.33 12.68 7.73
N ALA A 26 5.47 13.78 8.45
CA ALA A 26 5.17 15.12 7.94
C ALA A 26 6.03 15.47 6.72
N LEU A 27 7.33 15.14 6.75
CA LEU A 27 8.24 15.27 5.61
C LEU A 27 7.77 14.42 4.41
N ILE A 28 7.35 13.17 4.63
CA ILE A 28 6.84 12.29 3.57
C ILE A 28 5.56 12.86 2.94
N ILE A 29 4.64 13.39 3.77
CA ILE A 29 3.39 14.03 3.28
C ILE A 29 3.72 15.28 2.47
N TYR A 30 4.63 16.12 2.97
CA TYR A 30 5.06 17.34 2.30
C TYR A 30 5.74 17.04 0.95
N GLY A 31 6.67 16.07 0.93
CA GLY A 31 7.31 15.61 -0.30
C GLY A 31 6.29 15.04 -1.30
N SER A 32 5.30 14.29 -0.82
CA SER A 32 4.20 13.78 -1.66
C SER A 32 3.37 14.90 -2.29
N TYR A 33 3.09 15.98 -1.55
CA TYR A 33 2.40 17.15 -2.09
C TYR A 33 3.23 17.84 -3.17
N PHE A 34 4.54 17.99 -2.95
CA PHE A 34 5.46 18.57 -3.93
C PHE A 34 5.55 17.76 -5.24
N VAL A 35 5.45 16.43 -5.15
CA VAL A 35 5.35 15.54 -6.33
C VAL A 35 4.02 15.73 -7.07
N LEU A 36 2.92 16.01 -6.36
CA LEU A 36 1.59 16.15 -6.93
C LEU A 36 1.31 17.53 -7.52
N ASP A 37 1.92 18.59 -6.97
CA ASP A 37 1.78 19.99 -7.38
C ASP A 37 2.35 20.30 -8.79
N THR A 38 2.92 19.29 -9.45
CA THR A 38 3.33 19.34 -10.88
C THR A 38 2.21 18.97 -11.84
N THR A 39 0.97 18.86 -11.37
CA THR A 39 -0.20 18.50 -12.19
C THR A 39 -1.08 19.74 -12.37
N ASP A 40 -1.52 20.02 -13.61
CA ASP A 40 -2.28 21.23 -13.95
C ASP A 40 -3.59 21.40 -13.15
N GLU A 41 -4.13 20.33 -12.55
CA GLU A 41 -5.27 20.42 -11.62
C GLU A 41 -4.83 20.72 -10.19
N LYS A 42 -4.90 22.01 -9.79
CA LYS A 42 -4.74 22.43 -8.39
C LYS A 42 -5.79 21.75 -7.50
N PHE A 43 -5.38 21.36 -6.29
CA PHE A 43 -6.27 20.76 -5.28
C PHE A 43 -7.50 21.66 -5.04
N SER A 44 -8.69 21.15 -5.35
CA SER A 44 -9.96 21.87 -5.20
C SER A 44 -10.92 21.04 -4.35
N TRP A 45 -11.63 21.68 -3.43
CA TRP A 45 -12.67 21.05 -2.62
C TRP A 45 -13.78 20.38 -3.46
N ARG A 46 -13.92 20.80 -4.72
CA ARG A 46 -14.86 20.18 -5.68
C ARG A 46 -14.37 18.82 -6.20
N LEU A 47 -13.06 18.58 -6.23
CA LEU A 47 -12.48 17.27 -6.59
C LEU A 47 -12.85 16.21 -5.55
N LEU A 48 -12.84 16.54 -4.25
CA LEU A 48 -13.21 15.61 -3.17
C LEU A 48 -14.67 15.14 -3.24
N LYS A 49 -15.55 15.88 -3.94
CA LYS A 49 -16.95 15.50 -4.16
C LYS A 49 -17.13 14.54 -5.34
N ARG A 50 -16.10 14.29 -6.15
CA ARG A 50 -16.18 13.33 -7.26
C ARG A 50 -16.26 11.90 -6.70
N PRO A 51 -17.15 11.03 -7.24
CA PRO A 51 -17.35 9.68 -6.71
C PRO A 51 -16.06 8.84 -6.78
N GLU A 52 -15.27 8.98 -7.84
CA GLU A 52 -14.01 8.26 -8.04
C GLU A 52 -13.00 8.56 -6.92
N ILE A 53 -12.91 9.82 -6.50
CA ILE A 53 -12.01 10.26 -5.43
C ILE A 53 -12.54 9.75 -4.07
N GLN A 54 -13.87 9.76 -3.87
CA GLN A 54 -14.48 9.20 -2.66
C GLN A 54 -14.21 7.71 -2.53
N PHE A 55 -14.41 6.91 -3.59
CA PHE A 55 -14.10 5.48 -3.58
C PHE A 55 -12.62 5.23 -3.28
N ARG A 56 -11.72 6.03 -3.84
CA ARG A 56 -10.29 5.94 -3.52
C ARG A 56 -10.01 6.25 -2.06
N ILE A 57 -10.64 7.28 -1.49
CA ILE A 57 -10.50 7.62 -0.06
C ILE A 57 -11.00 6.47 0.82
N TRP A 58 -12.20 5.94 0.54
CA TRP A 58 -12.76 4.80 1.25
C TRP A 58 -11.86 3.57 1.17
N ALA A 59 -11.36 3.23 -0.01
CA ALA A 59 -10.42 2.13 -0.19
C ALA A 59 -9.13 2.36 0.61
N MET A 60 -8.60 3.59 0.64
CA MET A 60 -7.42 3.93 1.44
C MET A 60 -7.65 3.81 2.95
N ILE A 61 -8.85 4.14 3.43
CA ILE A 61 -9.22 4.01 4.85
C ILE A 61 -9.32 2.53 5.21
N LEU A 62 -10.10 1.76 4.45
CA LEU A 62 -10.31 0.33 4.69
C LEU A 62 -8.99 -0.44 4.65
N THR A 63 -8.14 -0.18 3.65
CA THR A 63 -6.82 -0.84 3.54
C THR A 63 -5.85 -0.42 4.65
N ALA A 64 -5.91 0.81 5.16
CA ALA A 64 -5.08 1.22 6.28
C ALA A 64 -5.51 0.56 7.59
N ILE A 65 -6.83 0.41 7.81
CA ILE A 65 -7.38 -0.29 8.97
C ILE A 65 -7.08 -1.79 8.88
N GLU A 66 -7.23 -2.39 7.72
CA GLU A 66 -6.91 -3.80 7.47
C GLU A 66 -5.43 -4.10 7.76
N ALA A 67 -4.49 -3.24 7.37
CA ALA A 67 -3.08 -3.38 7.73
C ALA A 67 -2.84 -3.42 9.27
N VAL A 68 -3.61 -2.63 10.04
CA VAL A 68 -3.54 -2.63 11.51
C VAL A 68 -4.07 -3.94 12.08
N PHE A 69 -5.15 -4.48 11.52
CA PHE A 69 -5.65 -5.82 11.90
C PHE A 69 -4.67 -6.93 11.56
N ILE A 70 -4.02 -6.88 10.38
CA ILE A 70 -2.97 -7.84 10.01
C ILE A 70 -1.87 -7.83 11.06
N LYS A 71 -1.37 -6.65 11.45
CA LYS A 71 -0.36 -6.57 12.50
C LYS A 71 -0.84 -7.17 13.82
N LYS A 72 -2.10 -6.91 14.21
CA LYS A 72 -2.69 -7.52 15.41
C LYS A 72 -2.71 -9.06 15.34
N VAL A 73 -3.01 -9.62 14.18
CA VAL A 73 -2.95 -11.08 13.94
C VAL A 73 -1.50 -11.59 14.03
N ILE A 74 -0.54 -10.87 13.46
CA ILE A 74 0.90 -11.21 13.55
C ILE A 74 1.34 -11.27 15.01
N LEU A 75 1.03 -10.24 15.80
CA LEU A 75 1.38 -10.16 17.22
C LEU A 75 0.71 -11.26 18.06
N ALA A 76 -0.51 -11.66 17.70
CA ALA A 76 -1.24 -12.73 18.39
C ALA A 76 -0.82 -14.15 17.96
N SER A 77 -0.10 -14.31 16.84
CA SER A 77 0.24 -15.61 16.28
C SER A 77 1.66 -15.63 15.71
N SER A 78 1.81 -15.44 14.40
CA SER A 78 3.09 -15.29 13.71
C SER A 78 2.89 -14.71 12.30
N THR A 79 3.97 -14.23 11.70
CA THR A 79 4.01 -13.73 10.32
C THR A 79 3.49 -14.75 9.30
N THR A 80 3.84 -16.03 9.47
CA THR A 80 3.41 -17.12 8.57
C THR A 80 1.93 -17.42 8.71
N VAL A 81 1.40 -17.47 9.94
CA VAL A 81 -0.03 -17.69 10.18
C VAL A 81 -0.85 -16.54 9.61
N ALA A 82 -0.43 -15.29 9.83
CA ALA A 82 -1.09 -14.12 9.25
C ALA A 82 -1.12 -14.17 7.71
N PHE A 83 -0.02 -14.59 7.06
CA PHE A 83 0.03 -14.76 5.61
C PHE A 83 -0.91 -15.87 5.13
N MET A 84 -0.90 -17.04 5.78
CA MET A 84 -1.77 -18.17 5.42
C MET A 84 -3.25 -17.81 5.61
N SER A 85 -3.61 -17.14 6.70
CA SER A 85 -4.96 -16.64 6.93
C SER A 85 -5.37 -15.64 5.85
N TRP A 86 -4.51 -14.69 5.48
CA TRP A 86 -4.78 -13.73 4.42
C TRP A 86 -5.05 -14.42 3.08
N CYS A 87 -4.22 -15.39 2.70
CA CYS A 87 -4.41 -16.19 1.48
C CYS A 87 -5.72 -16.99 1.52
N LEU A 88 -6.01 -17.67 2.65
CA LEU A 88 -7.19 -18.52 2.79
C LEU A 88 -8.48 -17.71 2.76
N PHE A 89 -8.57 -16.63 3.54
CA PHE A 89 -9.74 -15.76 3.55
C PHE A 89 -9.88 -14.99 2.23
N GLY A 90 -8.77 -14.54 1.63
CA GLY A 90 -8.77 -13.94 0.30
C GLY A 90 -9.33 -14.88 -0.76
N ALA A 91 -8.95 -16.16 -0.73
CA ALA A 91 -9.51 -17.18 -1.62
C ALA A 91 -11.00 -17.45 -1.33
N LEU A 92 -11.38 -17.56 -0.06
CA LEU A 92 -12.77 -17.78 0.37
C LEU A 92 -13.69 -16.66 -0.12
N PHE A 93 -13.35 -15.39 0.15
CA PHE A 93 -14.14 -14.24 -0.28
C PHE A 93 -14.17 -14.11 -1.79
N SER A 94 -13.06 -14.39 -2.48
CA SER A 94 -13.04 -14.40 -3.95
C SER A 94 -13.99 -15.45 -4.51
N PHE A 95 -14.06 -16.64 -3.91
CA PHE A 95 -14.98 -17.69 -4.33
C PHE A 95 -16.45 -17.30 -4.13
N ILE A 96 -16.76 -16.64 -3.00
CA ILE A 96 -18.11 -16.10 -2.74
C ILE A 96 -18.51 -15.11 -3.84
N VAL A 97 -17.62 -14.19 -4.22
CA VAL A 97 -17.89 -13.22 -5.30
C VAL A 97 -18.12 -13.94 -6.64
N LEU A 98 -17.29 -14.94 -6.98
CA LEU A 98 -17.47 -15.72 -8.20
C LEU A 98 -18.83 -16.44 -8.25
N PHE A 99 -19.29 -16.94 -7.10
CA PHE A 99 -20.61 -17.58 -6.97
C PHE A 99 -21.74 -16.58 -7.27
N PHE A 100 -21.68 -15.36 -6.73
CA PHE A 100 -22.68 -14.32 -7.00
C PHE A 100 -22.65 -13.81 -8.45
N CYS A 101 -21.49 -13.79 -9.10
CA CYS A 101 -21.36 -13.41 -10.50
C CYS A 101 -21.89 -14.46 -11.50
N LYS A 102 -22.37 -15.63 -11.03
CA LYS A 102 -22.90 -16.72 -11.87
C LYS A 102 -21.97 -17.11 -13.03
N LEU A 103 -20.67 -17.12 -12.77
CA LEU A 103 -19.66 -17.45 -13.79
C LEU A 103 -19.64 -18.95 -14.08
N ASN A 104 -19.42 -19.31 -15.34
CA ASN A 104 -19.26 -20.70 -15.75
C ASN A 104 -17.84 -21.19 -15.38
N LEU A 105 -17.68 -21.63 -14.13
CA LEU A 105 -16.37 -21.98 -13.53
C LEU A 105 -15.56 -22.96 -14.37
N LYS A 106 -16.20 -23.96 -15.01
CA LYS A 106 -15.48 -24.94 -15.84
C LYS A 106 -14.84 -24.31 -17.07
N ALA A 107 -15.53 -23.37 -17.73
CA ALA A 107 -15.03 -22.72 -18.93
C ALA A 107 -13.84 -21.79 -18.61
N GLU A 108 -13.96 -21.00 -17.55
CA GLU A 108 -12.89 -20.08 -17.11
C GLU A 108 -11.68 -20.82 -16.53
N LEU A 109 -11.89 -21.92 -15.78
CA LEU A 109 -10.80 -22.73 -15.26
C LEU A 109 -10.03 -23.43 -16.40
N SER A 110 -10.74 -23.98 -17.39
CA SER A 110 -10.11 -24.58 -18.58
C SER A 110 -9.28 -23.57 -19.37
N LYS A 111 -9.75 -22.32 -19.47
CA LYS A 111 -9.02 -21.22 -20.13
C LYS A 111 -7.77 -20.80 -19.34
N THR A 112 -7.88 -20.76 -18.01
CA THR A 112 -6.80 -20.38 -17.08
C THR A 112 -5.70 -21.44 -17.02
N MET A 113 -6.06 -22.72 -17.07
CA MET A 113 -5.14 -23.87 -17.01
C MET A 113 -4.36 -24.12 -18.30
N LYS A 114 -4.60 -23.36 -19.37
CA LYS A 114 -3.74 -23.39 -20.55
C LYS A 114 -2.33 -22.95 -20.15
N PHE A 115 -1.31 -23.73 -20.51
CA PHE A 115 0.09 -23.56 -20.08
C PHE A 115 0.61 -22.11 -20.15
N ASN A 116 0.30 -21.39 -21.24
CA ASN A 116 0.74 -20.01 -21.44
C ASN A 116 0.09 -18.99 -20.47
N TYR A 117 -1.12 -19.27 -19.99
CA TYR A 117 -1.82 -18.45 -19.00
C TYR A 117 -1.48 -18.91 -17.58
N ALA A 118 -1.40 -20.22 -17.34
CA ALA A 118 -1.05 -20.80 -16.05
C ALA A 118 0.32 -20.29 -15.54
N SER A 119 1.33 -20.21 -16.42
CA SER A 119 2.64 -19.65 -16.07
C SER A 119 2.56 -18.17 -15.64
N LYS A 120 1.73 -17.36 -16.31
CA LYS A 120 1.52 -15.94 -15.94
C LYS A 120 0.82 -15.80 -14.59
N PHE A 121 -0.19 -16.63 -14.33
CA PHE A 121 -0.88 -16.64 -13.04
C PHE A 121 0.02 -17.12 -11.91
N LEU A 122 0.88 -18.11 -12.17
CA LEU A 122 1.87 -18.59 -11.19
C LEU A 122 2.90 -17.50 -10.87
N LEU A 123 3.40 -16.80 -11.90
CA LEU A 123 4.31 -15.68 -11.71
C LEU A 123 3.65 -14.54 -10.93
N LEU A 124 2.40 -14.20 -11.27
CA LEU A 124 1.61 -13.20 -10.53
C LEU A 124 1.42 -13.60 -9.06
N ALA A 125 1.07 -14.86 -8.79
CA ALA A 125 0.92 -15.39 -7.44
C ALA A 125 2.26 -15.33 -6.67
N GLY A 126 3.37 -15.65 -7.32
CA GLY A 126 4.71 -15.49 -6.76
C GLY A 126 5.04 -14.03 -6.42
N CYS A 127 4.78 -13.08 -7.33
CA CYS A 127 5.02 -11.66 -7.09
C CYS A 127 4.15 -11.08 -5.96
N VAL A 128 2.85 -11.38 -5.97
CA VAL A 128 1.94 -10.88 -4.92
C VAL A 128 2.22 -11.57 -3.59
N GLY A 129 2.49 -12.87 -3.59
CA GLY A 129 2.85 -13.62 -2.40
C GLY A 129 4.14 -13.12 -1.75
N THR A 130 5.18 -12.87 -2.55
CA THR A 130 6.45 -12.31 -2.05
C THR A 130 6.27 -10.88 -1.52
N MET A 131 5.49 -10.04 -2.20
CA MET A 131 5.12 -8.71 -1.71
C MET A 131 4.40 -8.80 -0.35
N GLN A 132 3.43 -9.70 -0.21
CA GLN A 132 2.66 -9.84 1.02
C GLN A 132 3.50 -10.40 2.17
N LEU A 133 4.34 -11.41 1.91
CA LEU A 133 5.26 -11.98 2.91
C LEU A 133 6.24 -10.93 3.44
N THR A 134 6.87 -10.18 2.55
CA THR A 134 7.79 -9.10 2.93
C THR A 134 7.07 -7.96 3.67
N THR A 135 5.81 -7.66 3.32
CA THR A 135 4.97 -6.71 4.04
C THR A 135 4.66 -7.18 5.46
N ASN A 136 4.30 -8.45 5.65
CA ASN A 136 4.04 -8.99 6.98
C ASN A 136 5.32 -9.00 7.84
N TYR A 137 6.45 -9.42 7.27
CA TYR A 137 7.76 -9.36 7.95
C TYR A 137 8.08 -7.93 8.41
N THR A 138 7.74 -6.97 7.56
CA THR A 138 7.91 -5.56 7.84
C THR A 138 7.03 -5.09 9.00
N PHE A 139 5.75 -5.47 9.03
CA PHE A 139 4.84 -5.12 10.14
C PHE A 139 5.23 -5.78 11.46
N ASP A 140 5.89 -6.93 11.43
CA ASP A 140 6.43 -7.59 12.61
C ASP A 140 7.54 -6.76 13.27
N HIS A 141 8.41 -6.14 12.47
CA HIS A 141 9.59 -5.41 12.96
C HIS A 141 9.39 -3.89 13.12
N MET A 142 8.28 -3.34 12.63
CA MET A 142 7.99 -1.91 12.78
C MET A 142 6.51 -1.54 12.91
N PRO A 143 6.19 -0.41 13.56
CA PRO A 143 4.84 0.14 13.61
C PRO A 143 4.20 0.29 12.23
N VAL A 144 2.89 0.02 12.15
CA VAL A 144 2.16 0.00 10.86
C VAL A 144 2.21 1.38 10.20
N GLY A 145 2.08 2.44 10.97
CA GLY A 145 2.16 3.81 10.49
C GLY A 145 3.48 4.13 9.78
N TYR A 146 4.60 3.67 10.36
CA TYR A 146 5.94 3.83 9.81
C TYR A 146 6.12 2.98 8.56
N ALA A 147 5.69 1.72 8.59
CA ALA A 147 5.76 0.82 7.44
C ALA A 147 5.00 1.36 6.23
N LEU A 148 3.76 1.81 6.43
CA LEU A 148 2.96 2.41 5.38
C LEU A 148 3.59 3.70 4.83
N SER A 149 4.29 4.48 5.66
CA SER A 149 5.03 5.67 5.21
C SER A 149 6.24 5.29 4.35
N LEU A 150 6.97 4.24 4.71
CA LEU A 150 8.10 3.72 3.94
C LEU A 150 7.68 3.14 2.60
N PHE A 151 6.51 2.51 2.53
CA PHE A 151 5.95 2.08 1.24
C PHE A 151 5.66 3.23 0.28
N GLN A 152 5.50 4.46 0.76
CA GLN A 152 5.36 5.62 -0.14
C GLN A 152 6.65 5.93 -0.92
N LEU A 153 7.82 5.44 -0.49
CA LEU A 153 9.06 5.55 -1.27
C LEU A 153 8.98 4.82 -2.62
N SER A 154 8.03 3.89 -2.79
CA SER A 154 7.76 3.30 -4.11
C SER A 154 7.40 4.33 -5.18
N VAL A 155 6.92 5.52 -4.78
CA VAL A 155 6.64 6.66 -5.68
C VAL A 155 7.88 7.05 -6.47
N ILE A 156 9.08 6.88 -5.92
CA ILE A 156 10.35 7.19 -6.60
C ILE A 156 10.53 6.28 -7.82
N ILE A 157 10.32 4.98 -7.63
CA ILE A 157 10.36 3.99 -8.72
C ILE A 157 9.24 4.30 -9.72
N SER A 158 8.05 4.68 -9.25
CA SER A 158 6.94 5.08 -10.11
C SER A 158 7.28 6.31 -10.96
N ILE A 159 8.01 7.31 -10.44
CA ILE A 159 8.45 8.49 -11.19
C ILE A 159 9.48 8.08 -12.25
N LEU A 160 10.44 7.22 -11.91
CA LEU A 160 11.44 6.73 -12.87
C LEU A 160 10.80 5.96 -14.03
N PHE A 161 9.84 5.08 -13.73
CA PHE A 161 9.08 4.37 -14.77
C PHE A 161 8.11 5.28 -15.51
N GLY A 162 7.48 6.24 -14.83
CA GLY A 162 6.66 7.30 -15.41
C GLY A 162 7.42 8.07 -16.48
N TYR A 163 8.66 8.47 -16.18
CA TYR A 163 9.54 9.10 -17.16
C TYR A 163 9.89 8.19 -18.33
N LYS A 164 10.37 6.96 -18.04
CA LYS A 164 10.88 6.06 -19.08
C LYS A 164 9.79 5.56 -20.03
N PHE A 165 8.62 5.21 -19.51
CA PHE A 165 7.55 4.59 -20.30
C PHE A 165 6.49 5.59 -20.77
N PHE A 166 6.13 6.57 -19.94
CA PHE A 166 5.03 7.51 -20.21
C PHE A 166 5.51 8.91 -20.60
N ARG A 167 6.83 9.17 -20.59
CA ARG A 167 7.45 10.46 -20.94
C ARG A 167 6.83 11.63 -20.18
N GLU A 168 6.55 11.42 -18.89
CA GLU A 168 6.02 12.47 -18.03
C GLU A 168 6.95 13.69 -18.00
N LYS A 169 6.36 14.89 -18.04
CA LYS A 169 7.07 16.17 -17.94
C LYS A 169 7.31 16.53 -16.46
N GLU A 170 8.15 17.55 -16.22
CA GLU A 170 8.47 18.10 -14.88
C GLU A 170 9.12 17.13 -13.87
N ILE A 171 9.94 16.19 -14.35
CA ILE A 171 10.59 15.17 -13.52
C ILE A 171 11.48 15.77 -12.42
N GLY A 172 12.11 16.92 -12.67
CA GLY A 172 12.98 17.58 -11.70
C GLY A 172 12.28 17.91 -10.37
N LYS A 173 11.05 18.44 -10.44
CA LYS A 173 10.22 18.72 -9.25
C LYS A 173 9.80 17.42 -8.56
N LYS A 174 9.43 16.39 -9.33
CA LYS A 174 9.07 15.06 -8.80
C LYS A 174 10.24 14.37 -8.08
N ILE A 175 11.47 14.51 -8.61
CA ILE A 175 12.70 14.02 -7.98
C ILE A 175 12.98 14.79 -6.70
N ALA A 176 12.84 16.12 -6.68
CA ALA A 176 13.03 16.90 -5.47
C ALA A 176 12.04 16.50 -4.36
N GLY A 177 10.75 16.33 -4.69
CA GLY A 177 9.75 15.82 -3.75
C GLY A 177 10.06 14.41 -3.23
N SER A 178 10.58 13.54 -4.12
CA SER A 178 11.07 12.20 -3.76
C SER A 178 12.23 12.23 -2.77
N ILE A 179 13.19 13.15 -2.93
CA ILE A 179 14.31 13.31 -2.00
C ILE A 179 13.81 13.70 -0.61
N ILE A 180 12.81 14.60 -0.54
CA ILE A 180 12.16 14.97 0.73
C ILE A 180 11.52 13.75 1.40
N MET A 181 10.84 12.90 0.63
CA MET A 181 10.26 11.66 1.14
C MET A 181 11.34 10.69 1.66
N ILE A 182 12.48 10.57 0.98
CA ILE A 182 13.62 9.75 1.45
C ILE A 182 14.14 10.29 2.77
N MET A 183 14.34 11.60 2.89
CA MET A 183 14.81 12.21 4.14
C MET A 183 13.85 11.92 5.30
N GLY A 184 12.54 12.05 5.08
CA GLY A 184 11.53 11.70 6.08
C GLY A 184 11.57 10.23 6.48
N SER A 185 11.74 9.33 5.52
CA SER A 185 11.94 7.89 5.77
C SER A 185 13.19 7.60 6.60
N THR A 186 14.33 8.17 6.20
CA THR A 186 15.62 7.97 6.87
C THR A 186 15.55 8.47 8.31
N LEU A 187 14.85 9.58 8.55
CA LEU A 187 14.57 10.10 9.88
C LEU A 187 13.78 9.09 10.73
N ILE A 188 12.71 8.50 10.17
CA ILE A 188 11.91 7.49 10.87
C ILE A 188 12.74 6.27 11.23
N ILE A 189 13.63 5.81 10.33
CA ILE A 189 14.43 4.60 10.55
C ILE A 189 15.55 4.86 11.58
N LEU A 190 16.29 5.95 11.44
CA LEU A 190 17.47 6.24 12.29
C LEU A 190 17.10 6.74 13.69
N LEU A 191 16.01 7.50 13.81
CA LEU A 191 15.59 8.12 15.08
C LEU A 191 14.38 7.42 15.70
N LYS A 192 14.15 6.15 15.32
CA LYS A 192 13.15 5.27 15.94
C LYS A 192 13.52 4.89 17.38
N ASN A 193 14.79 5.00 17.75
CA ASN A 193 15.29 4.68 19.09
C ASN A 193 14.70 5.59 20.16
#